data_AF-A0A530BCR7-F1
#
_entry.id   AF-A0A530BCR7-F1
#
_cell.length_a   1.000
_cell.length_b   1.000
_cell.length_c   1.000
_cell.angle_alpha   90.00
_cell.angle_beta   90.00
_cell.angle_gamma   90.00
#
_symmetry.space_group_name_H-M   'P 1'
#
loop_
_entity.id
_entity.type
_entity.pdbx_description
1 polymer ?
#
loop_
_entity_poly.entity_id
_entity_poly.type
_entity_poly.pdbx_seq_one_letter_code
_entity_poly.pdbx_strand_id
1 'polypeptide(L)'
;HFVNVPSVGKPLDPMKPNVLIYEPTKKGLKLVGVEWLVPLTPDVKEAPSLFGQKFMGPMEGHYPLIPKEFVHYDLHAWLFSDNPNGMFSPTNPKVKCNK
;
A
#
# COMPACT_ATOMS: atom_id res chain seq x y z
N HIS A 1 -5.28 6.66 -1.66
CA HIS A 1 -3.89 6.32 -2.02
C HIS A 1 -3.34 7.38 -2.97
N PHE A 2 -2.08 7.76 -2.79
CA PHE A 2 -1.32 8.63 -3.68
C PHE A 2 -0.02 7.90 -4.02
N VAL A 3 0.19 7.59 -5.30
CA VAL A 3 1.30 6.74 -5.77
C VAL A 3 2.42 7.60 -6.32
N ASN A 4 3.65 7.37 -5.85
CA ASN A 4 4.86 7.93 -6.46
C ASN A 4 5.27 7.04 -7.65
N VAL A 5 4.59 7.21 -8.78
CA VAL A 5 4.73 6.35 -9.98
C VAL A 5 6.20 6.10 -10.40
N PRO A 6 7.12 7.09 -10.44
CA PRO A 6 8.52 6.85 -10.80
C PRO A 6 9.28 5.87 -9.89
N SER A 7 8.81 5.64 -8.67
CA SER A 7 9.42 4.70 -7.71
C SER A 7 8.91 3.27 -7.84
N VAL A 8 7.81 3.05 -8.56
CA VAL A 8 7.24 1.72 -8.78
C VAL A 8 8.18 0.90 -9.68
N GLY A 9 8.46 -0.34 -9.28
CA GLY A 9 9.41 -1.24 -9.97
C GLY A 9 10.89 -0.95 -9.70
N LYS A 10 11.21 0.03 -8.86
CA LYS A 10 12.57 0.19 -8.31
C LYS A 10 12.83 -0.88 -7.23
N PRO A 11 14.12 -1.18 -6.91
CA PRO A 11 14.44 -2.09 -5.82
C PRO A 11 13.71 -1.71 -4.53
N LEU A 12 13.21 -2.72 -3.83
CA LEU A 12 12.46 -2.55 -2.59
C LEU A 12 13.35 -1.89 -1.51
N ASP A 13 12.93 -0.73 -1.02
CA ASP A 13 13.64 0.04 0.01
C ASP A 13 12.69 0.28 1.21
N PRO A 14 13.01 -0.25 2.41
CA PRO A 14 12.19 -0.08 3.61
C PRO A 14 11.99 1.38 4.04
N MET A 15 12.83 2.31 3.58
CA MET A 15 12.72 3.74 3.92
C MET A 15 11.99 4.55 2.85
N LYS A 16 11.56 3.93 1.75
CA LYS A 16 10.92 4.60 0.62
C LYS A 16 9.63 3.89 0.21
N PRO A 17 8.53 4.05 0.97
CA PRO A 17 7.23 3.62 0.50
C PRO A 17 6.87 4.37 -0.80
N ASN A 18 6.22 3.67 -1.72
CA ASN A 18 5.83 4.22 -3.02
C ASN A 18 4.34 4.62 -3.07
N VAL A 19 3.59 4.38 -2.00
CA VAL A 19 2.22 4.84 -1.83
C VAL A 19 2.01 5.51 -0.47
N LEU A 20 1.31 6.64 -0.48
CA LEU A 20 0.82 7.32 0.72
C LEU A 20 -0.69 7.13 0.87
N ILE A 21 -1.13 6.87 2.10
CA ILE A 21 -2.53 6.62 2.43
C ILE A 21 -3.06 7.81 3.24
N TYR A 22 -4.09 8.47 2.70
CA TYR A 22 -4.73 9.61 3.33
C TYR A 22 -6.20 9.32 3.63
N GLU A 23 -6.64 9.77 4.79
CA GLU A 23 -8.05 9.85 5.16
C GLU A 23 -8.61 11.24 4.78
N PRO A 24 -9.70 11.33 4.02
CA PRO A 24 -10.41 12.58 3.80
C PRO A 24 -11.09 13.08 5.07
N THR A 25 -10.86 14.33 5.44
CA THR A 25 -11.50 14.99 6.58
C THR A 25 -12.14 16.32 6.16
N LYS A 26 -12.95 16.92 7.05
CA LYS A 26 -13.53 18.26 6.82
C LYS A 26 -12.48 19.36 6.62
N LYS A 27 -11.24 19.15 7.06
CA LYS A 27 -10.13 20.12 6.98
C LYS A 27 -9.14 19.79 5.86
N GLY A 28 -9.41 18.78 5.04
CA GLY A 28 -8.50 18.28 4.01
C GLY A 28 -8.01 16.85 4.29
N LEU A 29 -6.90 16.48 3.67
CA LEU A 29 -6.34 15.13 3.73
C LEU A 29 -5.44 14.94 4.95
N LYS A 30 -5.69 13.89 5.74
CA LYS A 30 -4.84 13.49 6.86
C LYS A 30 -4.03 12.25 6.46
N LEU A 31 -2.71 12.30 6.56
CA LEU A 31 -1.86 11.12 6.33
C LEU A 31 -2.09 10.11 7.46
N VAL A 32 -2.40 8.87 7.12
CA VAL A 32 -2.75 7.80 8.07
C VAL A 32 -1.87 6.56 7.94
N GLY A 33 -1.22 6.36 6.80
CA GLY A 33 -0.36 5.22 6.55
C GLY A 33 0.44 5.35 5.27
N VAL A 34 1.24 4.33 5.01
CA VAL A 34 2.04 4.17 3.80
C VAL A 34 1.87 2.75 3.28
N GLU A 35 2.29 2.52 2.05
CA GLU A 35 2.26 1.20 1.43
C GLU A 35 3.47 1.03 0.50
N TRP A 36 3.96 -0.21 0.44
CA TRP A 36 4.88 -0.66 -0.58
C TRP A 36 4.11 -1.51 -1.56
N LEU A 37 4.06 -1.04 -2.80
CA LEU A 37 3.52 -1.77 -3.93
C LEU A 37 4.68 -2.35 -4.76
N VAL A 38 4.65 -3.65 -5.05
CA VAL A 38 5.64 -4.34 -5.88
C VAL A 38 4.93 -4.99 -7.07
N PRO A 39 5.18 -4.56 -8.32
CA PRO A 39 4.58 -5.18 -9.49
C PRO A 39 4.97 -6.66 -9.59
N LEU A 40 4.03 -7.50 -10.02
CA LEU A 40 4.36 -8.86 -10.45
C LEU A 40 5.07 -8.78 -11.81
N THR A 41 6.33 -9.19 -11.86
CA THR A 41 7.13 -9.29 -13.09
C THR A 41 7.67 -10.71 -13.25
N PRO A 42 8.20 -11.10 -14.43
CA PRO A 42 8.81 -12.42 -14.61
C PRO A 42 9.95 -12.75 -13.63
N ASP A 43 10.59 -11.72 -13.06
CA ASP A 43 11.71 -11.86 -12.11
C ASP A 43 11.25 -12.09 -10.66
N VAL A 44 10.00 -11.78 -10.34
CA VAL A 44 9.42 -12.01 -9.01
C VAL A 44 8.98 -13.47 -8.89
N LYS A 45 9.79 -14.29 -8.21
CA LYS A 45 9.53 -15.73 -8.03
C LYS A 45 8.65 -16.04 -6.82
N GLU A 46 8.69 -15.19 -5.81
CA GLU A 46 7.93 -15.33 -4.57
C GLU A 46 7.44 -13.96 -4.09
N ALA A 47 6.41 -13.95 -3.24
CA ALA A 47 5.94 -12.71 -2.64
C ALA A 47 7.07 -12.06 -1.81
N PRO A 48 7.33 -10.76 -2.00
CA PRO A 48 8.34 -10.04 -1.22
C PRO A 48 8.05 -10.10 0.28
N SER A 49 9.06 -9.76 1.08
CA SER A 49 8.90 -9.61 2.53
C SER A 49 9.65 -8.38 3.02
N LEU A 50 9.10 -7.71 4.03
CA LEU A 50 9.65 -6.52 4.66
C LEU A 50 9.16 -6.47 6.11
N PHE A 51 10.02 -6.07 7.05
CA PHE A 51 9.69 -6.04 8.49
C PHE A 51 9.16 -7.37 9.06
N GLY A 52 9.62 -8.50 8.51
CA GLY A 52 9.14 -9.83 8.89
C GLY A 52 7.72 -10.15 8.41
N GLN A 53 7.12 -9.29 7.57
CA GLN A 53 5.81 -9.52 6.96
C GLN A 53 5.97 -9.92 5.51
N LYS A 54 5.25 -10.97 5.10
CA LYS A 54 5.10 -11.32 3.69
C LYS A 54 4.05 -10.39 3.07
N PHE A 55 4.32 -9.90 1.87
CA PHE A 55 3.38 -9.04 1.16
C PHE A 55 2.12 -9.84 0.78
N MET A 56 0.98 -9.15 0.74
CA MET A 56 -0.27 -9.71 0.24
C MET A 56 -0.29 -9.69 -1.29
N GLY A 57 -0.94 -10.69 -1.90
CA GLY A 57 -1.02 -10.85 -3.36
C GLY A 57 -0.47 -12.20 -3.86
N PRO A 58 -0.25 -12.35 -5.17
CA PRO A 58 -0.48 -11.34 -6.21
C PRO A 58 -1.98 -11.03 -6.36
N MET A 59 -2.32 -9.78 -6.64
CA MET A 59 -3.71 -9.36 -6.84
C MET A 59 -3.85 -8.36 -7.99
N GLU A 60 -5.04 -8.30 -8.58
CA GLU A 60 -5.38 -7.31 -9.62
C GLU A 60 -5.26 -5.87 -9.07
N GLY A 61 -4.99 -4.92 -9.97
CA GLY A 61 -5.08 -3.51 -9.65
C GLY A 61 -6.47 -3.07 -9.17
N HIS A 62 -6.49 -2.08 -8.28
CA HIS A 62 -7.72 -1.52 -7.72
C HIS A 62 -8.14 -0.22 -8.42
N TYR A 63 -9.24 -0.28 -9.17
CA TYR A 63 -9.85 0.88 -9.83
C TYR A 63 -10.37 1.91 -8.80
N PRO A 64 -10.27 3.23 -9.05
CA PRO A 64 -9.82 3.89 -10.29
C PRO A 64 -8.33 4.16 -10.39
N LEU A 65 -7.55 3.88 -9.34
CA LEU A 65 -6.16 4.36 -9.24
C LEU A 65 -5.15 3.45 -9.94
N ILE A 66 -5.42 2.13 -9.97
CA ILE A 66 -4.50 1.14 -10.49
C ILE A 66 -5.26 0.27 -11.51
N PRO A 67 -4.84 0.20 -12.79
CA PRO A 67 -5.46 -0.66 -13.80
C PRO A 67 -5.46 -2.12 -13.39
N LYS A 68 -6.50 -2.89 -13.71
CA LYS A 68 -6.64 -4.29 -13.25
C LYS A 68 -5.49 -5.19 -13.69
N GLU A 69 -5.01 -4.98 -14.91
CA GLU A 69 -3.88 -5.69 -15.52
C GLU A 69 -2.55 -5.46 -14.79
N PHE A 70 -2.48 -4.42 -13.96
CA PHE A 70 -1.33 -4.16 -13.11
C PHE A 70 -1.42 -5.05 -11.86
N VAL A 71 -1.06 -6.32 -12.05
CA VAL A 71 -1.00 -7.31 -10.97
C VAL A 71 0.18 -7.00 -10.07
N HIS A 72 -0.04 -6.98 -8.75
CA HIS A 72 0.98 -6.55 -7.79
C HIS A 72 0.85 -7.27 -6.44
N TYR A 73 1.88 -7.11 -5.63
CA TYR A 73 1.89 -7.38 -4.21
C TYR A 73 1.88 -6.06 -3.44
N ASP A 74 1.24 -6.03 -2.28
CA ASP A 74 1.26 -4.87 -1.40
C ASP A 74 1.60 -5.22 0.05
N LEU A 75 2.13 -4.22 0.75
CA LEU A 75 2.26 -4.22 2.19
C LEU A 75 1.85 -2.85 2.72
N HIS A 76 0.69 -2.82 3.40
CA HIS A 76 0.20 -1.66 4.12
C HIS A 76 0.95 -1.47 5.45
N ALA A 77 1.21 -0.23 5.85
CA ALA A 77 1.71 0.10 7.18
C ALA A 77 1.03 1.37 7.74
N TRP A 78 0.28 1.19 8.82
CA TRP A 78 -0.45 2.27 9.51
C TRP A 78 0.46 3.05 10.47
N LEU A 79 1.40 3.82 9.93
CA LEU A 79 2.42 4.53 10.72
C LEU A 79 1.90 5.76 11.47
N PHE A 80 0.75 6.33 11.06
CA PHE A 80 0.25 7.61 11.58
C PHE A 80 -1.15 7.50 12.17
N SER A 81 -1.68 6.28 12.29
CA SER A 81 -3.00 6.00 12.84
C SER A 81 -3.01 4.59 13.42
N ASP A 82 -3.42 4.46 14.69
CA ASP A 82 -3.55 3.14 15.30
C ASP A 82 -4.52 2.27 14.52
N ASN A 83 -4.18 0.99 14.36
CA ASN A 83 -5.06 0.00 13.77
C ASN A 83 -5.32 -1.15 14.77
N PRO A 84 -6.57 -1.35 15.23
CA PRO A 84 -6.89 -2.44 16.15
C PRO A 84 -6.67 -3.83 15.54
N ASN A 85 -6.64 -3.95 14.21
CA ASN A 85 -6.34 -5.21 13.53
C ASN A 85 -4.82 -5.46 13.39
N GLY A 86 -3.99 -4.45 13.66
CA GLY A 86 -2.53 -4.50 13.54
C GLY A 86 -1.97 -3.51 12.52
N MET A 87 -0.71 -3.12 12.72
CA MET A 87 -0.02 -2.11 11.88
C MET A 87 0.06 -2.51 10.40
N PHE A 88 0.14 -3.80 10.09
CA PHE A 88 0.30 -4.30 8.72
C PHE A 88 -0.97 -4.90 8.12
N SER A 89 -2.13 -4.71 8.77
CA SER A 89 -3.40 -5.17 8.20
C SER A 89 -3.72 -4.43 6.90
N PRO A 90 -4.34 -5.08 5.90
CA PRO A 90 -4.68 -4.44 4.62
C PRO A 90 -5.73 -3.33 4.75
N THR A 91 -6.48 -3.30 5.85
CA THR A 91 -7.47 -2.25 6.13
C THR A 91 -7.39 -1.79 7.58
N ASN A 92 -7.80 -0.54 7.84
CA ASN A 92 -7.95 0.00 9.18
C ASN A 92 -9.41 0.41 9.43
N PRO A 93 -10.16 -0.26 10.33
CA PRO A 93 -11.58 0.03 10.55
C PRO A 93 -11.84 1.42 11.17
N LYS A 94 -10.80 2.07 11.73
CA LYS A 94 -10.87 3.44 12.22
C LYS A 94 -10.82 4.48 11.10
N VAL A 95 -10.23 4.15 9.95
CA VAL A 95 -10.17 5.06 8.79
C VAL A 95 -11.50 5.04 8.06
N LYS A 96 -12.11 6.21 7.85
CA LYS A 96 -13.40 6.34 7.17
C LYS A 96 -13.23 6.99 5.80
N CYS A 97 -13.64 6.27 4.76
CA CYS A 97 -13.81 6.80 3.42
C CYS A 97 -15.29 7.08 3.21
N ASN A 98 -15.72 8.31 3.46
CA ASN A 98 -17.06 8.72 3.04
C ASN A 98 -17.06 8.82 1.51
N LYS A 99 -18.07 8.22 0.88
CA LYS A 99 -18.26 8.28 -0.58
C LYS A 99 -18.53 9.70 -1.05
#